data_AF-A0A166QBA6-F1
#
_entry.id   AF-A0A166QBA6-F1
#
_cell.length_a   1.000
_cell.length_b   1.000
_cell.length_c   1.000
_cell.angle_alpha   90.00
_cell.angle_beta   90.00
_cell.angle_gamma   90.00
#
_symmetry.space_group_name_H-M   'P 1'
#
loop_
_entity.id
_entity.type
_entity.pdbx_description
1 polymer ?
#
loop_
_entity_poly.entity_id
_entity_poly.type
_entity_poly.pdbx_seq_one_letter_code
_entity_poly.pdbx_strand_id
1 'polypeptide(L)' 'MGKSTPMDREAADRISEAAGRDPCCDTAQSGFDVRAQEAADRNEQDE' A
#
# COMPACT_ATOMS: atom_id res chain seq x y z
N MET A 1 21.72 2.54 -9.43
CA MET A 1 20.81 2.96 -8.34
C MET A 1 19.41 2.50 -8.72
N GLY A 2 18.72 1.77 -7.84
CA GLY A 2 17.37 1.28 -8.13
C GLY A 2 16.39 2.45 -8.24
N LYS A 3 15.71 2.53 -9.38
CA LYS A 3 14.58 3.46 -9.57
C LYS A 3 13.49 3.07 -8.59
N SER A 4 13.18 3.96 -7.64
CA SER A 4 12.06 3.75 -6.72
C SER A 4 10.79 3.81 -7.55
N THR A 5 10.04 2.71 -7.60
CA THR A 5 8.70 2.71 -8.18
C THR A 5 7.78 3.39 -7.19
N PRO A 6 7.04 4.45 -7.59
CA PRO A 6 6.01 5.03 -6.74
C PRO A 6 4.97 3.96 -6.38
N MET A 7 4.26 4.20 -5.27
CA MET A 7 3.17 3.33 -4.86
C MET A 7 1.97 3.64 -5.75
N ASP A 8 1.51 2.66 -6.50
CA ASP A 8 0.31 2.77 -7.36
C ASP A 8 -0.92 2.21 -6.65
N ARG A 9 -2.12 2.63 -7.07
CA ARG A 9 -3.40 2.21 -6.48
C ARG A 9 -3.57 0.69 -6.48
N GLU A 10 -3.21 0.03 -7.58
CA GLU A 10 -3.28 -1.43 -7.71
C GLU A 10 -2.36 -2.15 -6.69
N ALA A 11 -1.19 -1.59 -6.40
CA ALA A 11 -0.29 -2.14 -5.41
C ALA A 11 -0.84 -1.94 -3.99
N ALA A 12 -1.40 -0.77 -3.69
CA ALA A 12 -2.04 -0.49 -2.42
C ALA A 12 -3.25 -1.41 -2.16
N ASP A 13 -4.07 -1.67 -3.19
CA ASP A 13 -5.21 -2.59 -3.08
C ASP A 13 -4.77 -4.03 -2.80
N ARG A 14 -3.69 -4.51 -3.44
CA ARG A 14 -3.12 -5.83 -3.14
C ARG A 14 -2.63 -5.95 -1.69
N ILE A 15 -2.04 -4.88 -1.15
CA ILE A 15 -1.57 -4.83 0.24
C ILE A 15 -2.77 -4.87 1.21
N SER A 16 -3.81 -4.10 0.91
CA SER A 16 -5.06 -4.07 1.69
C SER A 16 -5.79 -5.42 1.67
N GLU A 17 -5.86 -6.07 0.50
CA GLU A 17 -6.45 -7.41 0.39
C GLU A 17 -5.68 -8.44 1.22
N ALA A 18 -4.34 -8.38 1.21
CA ALA A 18 -3.51 -9.27 2.02
C ALA A 18 -3.74 -9.05 3.54
N ALA A 19 -3.84 -7.78 3.96
CA ALA A 19 -4.15 -7.44 5.36
C ALA A 19 -5.55 -7.92 5.79
N GLY A 20 -6.54 -7.81 4.90
CA GLY A 20 -7.89 -8.31 5.16
C GLY A 20 -7.99 -9.84 5.17
N ARG A 21 -7.17 -10.51 4.34
CA ARG A 21 -7.13 -11.99 4.27
C ARG A 21 -6.45 -12.61 5.48
N ASP A 22 -5.40 -11.98 6.01
CA ASP A 22 -4.72 -12.40 7.24
C ASP A 22 -4.54 -11.23 8.22
N PRO A 23 -5.48 -11.04 9.16
CA PRO A 23 -5.41 -9.97 10.15
C PRO A 23 -4.23 -10.08 11.12
N CYS A 24 -3.55 -11.24 11.18
CA CYS A 24 -2.40 -11.46 12.06
C CYS A 24 -1.06 -11.20 11.37
N CYS A 25 -1.04 -10.88 10.07
CA CYS A 25 0.20 -10.55 9.39
C CYS A 25 0.74 -9.17 9.81
N ASP A 26 2.06 -8.98 9.69
CA ASP A 26 2.72 -7.72 10.04
C ASP A 26 2.13 -6.51 9.30
N THR A 27 1.66 -6.71 8.07
CA THR A 27 1.03 -5.65 7.26
C THR A 27 -0.25 -5.13 7.90
N ALA A 28 -1.13 -6.03 8.38
CA ALA A 28 -2.36 -5.69 9.08
C ALA A 28 -2.08 -5.12 10.47
N GLN A 29 -1.16 -5.72 11.22
CA GLN A 29 -0.85 -5.31 12.59
C GLN A 29 -0.14 -3.95 12.66
N SER A 30 0.68 -3.61 11.66
CA SER A 30 1.40 -2.34 11.61
C SER A 30 0.61 -1.21 10.95
N GLY A 31 -0.58 -1.49 10.39
CA GLY A 31 -1.36 -0.53 9.59
C GLY A 31 -0.61 -0.06 8.34
N PHE A 32 0.19 -0.94 7.74
CA PHE A 32 0.96 -0.60 6.54
C PHE A 32 0.07 -0.45 5.31
N ASP A 33 -1.03 -1.21 5.24
CA ASP A 33 -2.08 -1.11 4.23
C ASP A 33 -2.66 0.32 4.13
N VAL A 34 -2.94 0.96 5.27
CA VAL A 34 -3.44 2.35 5.31
C VAL A 34 -2.40 3.31 4.73
N ARG A 35 -1.13 3.18 5.14
CA ARG A 35 -0.04 4.00 4.61
C ARG A 35 0.20 3.78 3.11
N ALA A 36 0.03 2.56 2.62
CA ALA A 36 0.14 2.25 1.21
C ALA A 36 -0.97 2.94 0.40
N GLN A 37 -2.21 2.92 0.91
CA GLN A 37 -3.35 3.63 0.30
C GLN A 37 -3.14 5.15 0.27
N GLU A 38 -2.68 5.75 1.38
CA GLU A 38 -2.35 7.19 1.41
C GLU A 38 -1.22 7.56 0.44
N ALA A 39 -0.23 6.68 0.26
CA ALA A 39 0.85 6.90 -0.69
C ALA A 39 0.37 6.81 -2.13
N ALA A 40 -0.53 5.87 -2.46
CA ALA A 40 -1.14 5.77 -3.77
C ALA A 40 -2.02 6.98 -4.10
N ASP A 41 -2.86 7.42 -3.16
CA ASP A 41 -3.70 8.61 -3.33
C ASP A 41 -2.87 9.87 -3.59
N ARG A 42 -1.74 10.03 -2.87
CA ARG A 42 -0.80 11.12 -3.13
C ARG A 42 -0.20 11.05 -4.53
N ASN A 43 0.25 9.87 -4.95
CA ASN A 43 0.90 9.74 -6.26
C ASN A 43 -0.08 9.90 -7.43
N GLU A 44 -1.34 9.49 -7.28
CA GLU A 44 -2.40 9.75 -8.28
C GLU A 44 -2.77 11.22 -8.41
N GLN A 45 -2.57 12.03 -7.37
CA GLN A 45 -2.80 13.49 -7.42
C GLN A 45 -1.60 14.26 -8.03
N ASP A 46 -0.43 13.64 -8.05
CA ASP A 46 0.82 14.20 -8.59
C ASP A 46 1.06 13.83 -10.08
N GLU A 47 0.21 13.00 -10.70
CA GLU A 47 0.24 12.60 -12.13
C GLU A 47 -0.79 13.35 -12.99
#